data_AF-A0A3P7KSC4-F1
#
_entry.id   AF-A0A3P7KSC4-F1
#
_cell.length_a   1.000
_cell.length_b   1.000
_cell.length_c   1.000
_cell.angle_alpha   90.00
_cell.angle_beta   90.00
_cell.angle_gamma   90.00
#
_symmetry.space_group_name_H-M   'P 1'
#
loop_
_entity.id
_entity.type
_entity.pdbx_description
1 polymer ?
#
loop_
_entity_poly.entity_id
_entity_poly.type
_entity_poly.pdbx_seq_one_letter_code
_entity_poly.pdbx_strand_id
1 'polypeptide(L)'
;NKKQKQDLSTEYPEPSSNSVRIYSLPFCPYGESVILAAYKKGIQFDIGYINHPYQMNWFLAKHPEGALPAVEHNGELVIDSLVIMEYLDDVFSENSILPDEPYLRAKQRYEAIKLDS
;
A
#
# COMPACT_ATOMS: atom_id res chain seq x y z
N ASN A 1 32.58 25.29 -1.25
CA ASN A 1 31.91 24.03 -1.65
C ASN A 1 31.20 23.38 -0.47
N LYS A 2 30.05 23.94 -0.07
CA LYS A 2 29.20 23.35 0.95
C LYS A 2 28.34 22.30 0.27
N LYS A 3 28.69 21.02 0.45
CA LYS A 3 27.75 19.92 0.19
C LYS A 3 26.54 20.19 1.10
N GLN A 4 25.41 20.55 0.51
CA GLN A 4 24.14 20.57 1.21
C GLN A 4 23.95 19.15 1.78
N LYS A 5 24.02 19.02 3.10
CA LYS A 5 23.52 17.83 3.76
C LYS A 5 22.02 17.87 3.55
N GLN A 6 21.53 17.02 2.66
CA GLN A 6 20.11 16.77 2.50
C GLN A 6 19.64 16.20 3.84
N ASP A 7 18.64 16.84 4.44
CA ASP A 7 18.10 16.44 5.74
C ASP A 7 17.32 15.14 5.55
N LEU A 8 17.94 14.01 5.91
CA LEU A 8 17.45 12.66 5.67
C LEU A 8 16.46 12.18 6.76
N SER A 9 15.92 13.09 7.59
CA SER A 9 15.10 12.75 8.76
C SER A 9 13.59 12.73 8.52
N THR A 10 13.10 13.06 7.33
CA THR A 10 11.66 13.08 7.04
C THR A 10 11.40 12.60 5.61
N GLU A 11 11.30 11.30 5.39
CA GLU A 11 10.83 10.83 4.08
C GLU A 11 9.35 10.49 4.15
N TYR A 12 8.59 11.22 3.33
CA TYR A 12 7.14 11.29 3.20
C TYR A 12 6.42 12.02 4.35
N PRO A 13 5.85 13.23 4.11
CA PRO A 13 4.99 13.89 5.10
C PRO A 13 3.74 13.05 5.32
N GLU A 14 3.14 13.04 6.50
CA GLU A 14 1.91 12.27 6.73
C GLU A 14 0.86 12.55 5.63
N PRO A 15 0.17 11.52 5.12
CA PRO A 15 -0.91 11.72 4.16
C PRO A 15 -1.94 12.70 4.75
N SER A 16 -2.51 13.57 3.91
CA SER A 16 -3.65 14.38 4.31
C SER A 16 -4.81 13.52 4.80
N SER A 17 -5.69 14.08 5.64
CA SER A 17 -6.89 13.38 6.10
C SER A 17 -7.70 12.87 4.91
N ASN A 18 -8.10 11.59 4.94
CA ASN A 18 -8.76 10.84 3.85
C ASN A 18 -7.90 10.56 2.59
N SER A 19 -6.59 10.82 2.61
CA SER A 19 -5.70 10.39 1.52
C SER A 19 -5.01 9.07 1.83
N VAL A 20 -4.83 8.25 0.80
CA VAL A 20 -4.14 6.96 0.85
C VAL A 20 -2.68 7.15 0.43
N ARG A 21 -1.74 6.55 1.14
CA ARG A 21 -0.37 6.37 0.64
C ARG A 21 -0.01 4.91 0.52
N ILE A 22 0.54 4.53 -0.63
CA ILE A 22 1.04 3.19 -0.91
C ILE A 22 2.56 3.21 -0.80
N TYR A 23 3.12 2.48 0.16
CA TYR A 23 4.55 2.22 0.26
C TYR A 23 4.88 0.92 -0.48
N SER A 24 5.90 0.96 -1.34
CA SER A 24 6.32 -0.21 -2.13
C SER A 24 7.80 -0.15 -2.47
N LEU A 25 8.41 -1.30 -2.78
CA LEU A 25 9.66 -1.31 -3.54
C LEU A 25 9.36 -0.93 -5.01
N PRO A 26 10.30 -0.29 -5.74
CA PRO A 26 10.17 -0.11 -7.18
C PRO A 26 9.99 -1.45 -7.90
N PHE A 27 9.07 -1.52 -8.88
CA PHE A 27 8.81 -2.70 -9.70
C PHE A 27 8.36 -3.96 -8.93
N CYS A 28 7.84 -3.82 -7.71
CA CYS A 28 7.34 -4.94 -6.92
C CYS A 28 5.96 -5.40 -7.45
N PRO A 29 5.79 -6.65 -7.90
CA PRO A 29 4.51 -7.11 -8.46
C PRO A 29 3.34 -7.00 -7.47
N TYR A 30 3.60 -7.20 -6.17
CA TYR A 30 2.62 -7.02 -5.11
C TYR A 30 2.20 -5.57 -4.93
N GLY A 31 3.17 -4.66 -4.94
CA GLY A 31 2.90 -3.22 -4.87
C GLY A 31 2.17 -2.70 -6.10
N GLU A 32 2.59 -3.14 -7.29
CA GLU A 32 1.91 -2.81 -8.56
C GLU A 32 0.45 -3.31 -8.58
N SER A 33 0.18 -4.48 -7.97
CA SER A 33 -1.19 -5.00 -7.84
C SER A 33 -2.07 -4.09 -6.96
N VAL A 34 -1.54 -3.61 -5.83
CA VAL A 34 -2.22 -2.65 -4.96
C VAL A 34 -2.45 -1.32 -5.68
N ILE A 35 -1.44 -0.81 -6.39
CA ILE A 35 -1.53 0.43 -7.19
C ILE A 35 -2.62 0.30 -8.26
N LEU A 36 -2.66 -0.83 -8.98
CA LEU A 36 -3.67 -1.10 -9.99
C LEU A 36 -5.08 -1.20 -9.39
N ALA A 37 -5.22 -1.86 -8.23
CA ALA A 37 -6.47 -1.92 -7.50
C ALA A 37 -6.95 -0.51 -7.12
N ALA A 38 -6.09 0.31 -6.53
CA ALA A 38 -6.41 1.69 -6.16
C ALA A 38 -6.82 2.53 -7.39
N TYR A 39 -6.11 2.41 -8.51
CA TYR A 39 -6.48 3.06 -9.77
C TYR A 39 -7.86 2.60 -10.28
N LYS A 40 -8.12 1.29 -10.30
CA LYS A 40 -9.40 0.72 -10.76
C LYS A 40 -10.57 1.21 -9.91
N LYS A 41 -10.34 1.42 -8.62
CA LYS A 41 -11.33 1.94 -7.67
C LYS A 41 -11.55 3.46 -7.78
N GLY A 42 -10.66 4.18 -8.45
CA GLY A 42 -10.70 5.65 -8.54
C GLY A 42 -10.24 6.34 -7.26
N ILE A 43 -9.45 5.65 -6.43
CA ILE A 43 -8.92 6.20 -5.18
C ILE A 43 -7.81 7.20 -5.52
N GLN A 44 -7.77 8.34 -4.84
CA GLN A 44 -6.62 9.25 -4.90
C GLN A 44 -5.56 8.79 -3.92
N PHE A 45 -4.34 8.61 -4.41
CA PHE A 45 -3.22 8.14 -3.60
C PHE A 45 -1.88 8.71 -4.07
N ASP A 46 -0.90 8.69 -3.16
CA ASP A 46 0.52 8.89 -3.46
C ASP A 46 1.29 7.58 -3.34
N ILE A 47 2.43 7.47 -4.01
CA ILE A 47 3.34 6.34 -3.89
C ILE A 47 4.62 6.77 -3.17
N GLY A 48 4.94 6.09 -2.07
CA GLY A 48 6.22 6.21 -1.37
C GLY A 48 7.13 5.03 -1.69
N TYR A 49 8.06 5.20 -2.62
CA TYR A 49 9.00 4.12 -2.94
C TYR A 49 10.10 4.01 -1.87
N ILE A 50 10.21 2.84 -1.26
CA ILE A 50 11.28 2.48 -0.33
C ILE A 50 12.35 1.74 -1.12
N ASN A 51 13.43 2.42 -1.51
CA ASN A 51 14.49 1.86 -2.36
C ASN A 51 15.91 2.00 -1.79
N HIS A 52 16.07 2.67 -0.64
CA HIS A 52 17.36 2.89 0.00
C HIS A 52 17.33 2.49 1.49
N PRO A 53 18.43 1.96 2.07
CA PRO A 53 18.47 1.56 3.48
C PRO A 53 18.01 2.62 4.49
N TYR A 54 18.30 3.90 4.23
CA TYR A 54 17.82 4.99 5.09
C TYR A 54 16.28 5.10 5.12
N GLN A 55 15.62 4.95 3.97
CA GLN A 55 14.15 5.01 3.88
C GLN A 55 13.53 3.77 4.54
N MET A 56 14.18 2.62 4.39
CA MET A 56 13.77 1.40 5.10
C MET A 56 13.90 1.58 6.62
N ASN A 57 14.98 2.17 7.13
CA ASN A 57 15.12 2.45 8.55
C ASN A 57 14.05 3.41 9.08
N TRP A 58 13.70 4.45 8.30
CA TRP A 58 12.59 5.33 8.63
C TRP A 58 11.25 4.58 8.66
N PHE A 59 10.99 3.76 7.64
CA PHE A 59 9.75 2.98 7.54
C PHE A 59 9.64 1.96 8.68
N LEU A 60 10.74 1.29 9.04
CA LEU A 60 10.81 0.38 10.19
C LEU A 60 10.56 1.07 11.53
N ALA A 61 10.95 2.34 11.67
CA ALA A 61 10.61 3.14 12.85
C ALA A 61 9.10 3.43 12.93
N LYS A 62 8.41 3.49 11.78
CA LYS A 62 6.96 3.65 11.69
C LYS A 62 6.21 2.32 11.86
N HIS A 63 6.71 1.23 11.28
CA HIS A 63 6.14 -0.11 11.35
C HIS A 63 7.23 -1.18 11.52
N PRO A 64 7.41 -1.74 12.73
CA PRO A 64 8.52 -2.64 13.04
C PRO A 64 8.61 -3.89 12.16
N GLU A 65 7.49 -4.34 11.57
CA GLU A 65 7.49 -5.50 10.67
C GLU A 65 8.16 -5.21 9.32
N GLY A 66 8.20 -3.94 8.89
CA GLY A 66 8.85 -3.53 7.64
C GLY A 66 8.31 -4.19 6.37
N ALA A 67 7.13 -4.81 6.43
CA ALA A 67 6.52 -5.50 5.31
C ALA A 67 6.09 -4.51 4.22
N LEU A 68 6.37 -4.85 2.96
CA LEU A 68 5.95 -4.11 1.78
C LEU A 68 5.26 -5.08 0.79
N PRO A 69 4.23 -4.63 0.06
CA PRO A 69 3.66 -3.29 0.10
C PRO A 69 2.92 -3.01 1.41
N ALA A 70 2.77 -1.73 1.73
CA ALA A 70 1.97 -1.25 2.84
C ALA A 70 1.10 -0.07 2.38
N VAL A 71 -0.09 0.05 2.94
CA VAL A 71 -0.97 1.19 2.74
C VAL A 71 -1.17 1.93 4.04
N GLU A 72 -0.96 3.24 4.00
CA GLU A 72 -1.32 4.14 5.08
C GLU A 72 -2.60 4.89 4.74
N HIS A 73 -3.56 4.83 5.64
CA HIS A 73 -4.82 5.55 5.52
C HIS A 73 -5.29 5.99 6.92
N ASN A 74 -5.51 7.30 7.09
CA ASN A 74 -5.90 7.91 8.38
C ASN A 74 -4.94 7.59 9.55
N GLY A 75 -3.64 7.48 9.26
CA GLY A 75 -2.59 7.20 10.25
C GLY A 75 -2.43 5.73 10.62
N GLU A 76 -3.25 4.85 10.05
CA GLU A 76 -3.18 3.40 10.25
C GLU A 76 -2.47 2.75 9.06
N LEU A 77 -1.62 1.75 9.34
CA LEU A 77 -0.92 0.97 8.34
C LEU A 77 -1.57 -0.40 8.15
N VAL A 78 -1.80 -0.76 6.89
CA VAL A 78 -2.27 -2.07 6.45
C VAL A 78 -1.18 -2.69 5.58
N ILE A 79 -0.79 -3.93 5.89
CA ILE A 79 0.24 -4.68 5.18
C ILE A 79 -0.38 -5.91 4.52
N ASP A 80 0.40 -6.62 3.70
CA ASP A 80 -0.01 -7.75 2.85
C ASP A 80 -0.88 -7.31 1.67
N SER A 81 -0.46 -7.63 0.45
CA SER A 81 -1.11 -7.10 -0.76
C SER A 81 -2.56 -7.54 -0.93
N LEU A 82 -2.91 -8.78 -0.53
CA LEU A 82 -4.29 -9.27 -0.61
C LEU A 82 -5.15 -8.61 0.46
N VAL A 83 -4.63 -8.50 1.69
CA VAL A 83 -5.31 -7.82 2.80
C VAL A 83 -5.53 -6.34 2.50
N ILE A 84 -4.53 -5.66 1.94
CA ILE A 84 -4.63 -4.26 1.50
C ILE A 84 -5.73 -4.09 0.46
N MET A 85 -5.79 -4.97 -0.55
CA MET A 85 -6.82 -4.87 -1.59
C MET A 85 -8.23 -5.07 -1.03
N GLU A 86 -8.41 -5.99 -0.07
CA GLU A 86 -9.69 -6.15 0.63
C GLU A 86 -10.03 -4.92 1.46
N TYR A 87 -9.07 -4.38 2.22
CA TYR A 87 -9.26 -3.17 3.00
C TYR A 87 -9.69 -1.98 2.14
N LEU A 88 -8.99 -1.73 1.03
CA LEU A 88 -9.35 -0.68 0.09
C LEU A 88 -10.74 -0.92 -0.49
N ASP A 89 -11.10 -2.18 -0.77
CA ASP A 89 -12.41 -2.54 -1.29
C ASP A 89 -13.56 -2.21 -0.33
N ASP A 90 -13.35 -2.52 0.96
CA ASP A 90 -14.33 -2.29 2.02
C ASP A 90 -14.49 -0.80 2.36
N VAL A 91 -13.38 -0.05 2.39
CA VAL A 91 -13.38 1.39 2.71
C VAL A 91 -13.96 2.24 1.57
N PHE A 92 -13.61 1.92 0.32
CA PHE A 92 -14.00 2.69 -0.87
C PHE A 92 -15.00 1.88 -1.72
N SER A 93 -16.23 1.77 -1.22
CA SER A 93 -17.26 0.82 -1.73
C SER A 93 -17.90 1.19 -3.07
N GLU A 94 -17.66 2.40 -3.59
CA GLU A 94 -18.32 2.92 -4.80
C GLU A 94 -17.97 2.12 -6.06
N ASN A 95 -16.73 1.61 -6.15
CA ASN A 95 -16.22 0.85 -7.29
C ASN A 95 -15.61 -0.46 -6.80
N SER A 96 -16.43 -1.43 -6.42
CA SER A 96 -15.94 -2.73 -5.92
C SER A 96 -15.08 -3.45 -6.95
N ILE A 97 -13.94 -3.99 -6.53
CA ILE A 97 -13.10 -4.89 -7.34
C ILE A 97 -13.40 -6.37 -7.06
N LEU A 98 -14.22 -6.64 -6.06
CA LEU A 98 -14.61 -7.97 -5.62
C LEU A 98 -16.11 -8.22 -5.94
N PRO A 99 -16.49 -9.48 -6.17
CA PRO A 99 -17.90 -9.83 -6.37
C PRO A 99 -18.74 -9.55 -5.13
N ASP A 100 -20.00 -9.17 -5.35
CA ASP A 100 -21.00 -9.00 -4.29
C ASP A 100 -21.52 -10.35 -3.78
N GLU A 101 -21.60 -11.35 -4.66
CA GLU A 101 -22.09 -12.68 -4.29
C GLU A 101 -21.05 -13.41 -3.42
N PRO A 102 -21.45 -13.91 -2.22
CA PRO A 102 -20.50 -14.46 -1.25
C PRO A 102 -19.66 -15.64 -1.76
N TYR A 103 -20.24 -16.57 -2.51
CA TYR A 103 -19.50 -17.72 -3.03
C TYR A 103 -18.47 -17.31 -4.10
N LEU A 104 -18.83 -16.41 -5.02
CA LEU A 104 -17.92 -15.85 -6.01
C LEU A 104 -16.80 -15.05 -5.35
N ARG A 105 -17.09 -14.26 -4.31
CA ARG A 105 -16.08 -13.56 -3.51
C ARG A 105 -15.12 -14.53 -2.84
N ALA A 106 -15.63 -15.59 -2.21
CA ALA A 106 -14.81 -16.65 -1.60
C ALA A 106 -13.95 -17.39 -2.63
N LYS A 107 -14.51 -17.71 -3.80
CA LYS A 107 -13.76 -18.33 -4.90
C LYS A 107 -12.63 -17.42 -5.38
N GLN A 108 -12.88 -16.14 -5.58
CA GLN A 108 -11.85 -15.19 -6.01
C GLN A 108 -10.73 -15.06 -4.98
N ARG A 109 -11.06 -15.00 -3.68
CA ARG A 109 -10.06 -15.03 -2.59
C ARG A 109 -9.20 -16.28 -2.62
N TYR A 110 -9.82 -17.44 -2.78
CA TYR A 110 -9.09 -18.72 -2.85
C TYR A 110 -8.12 -18.77 -4.03
N GLU A 111 -8.56 -18.34 -5.22
CA GLU A 111 -7.68 -18.30 -6.40
C GLU A 111 -6.52 -17.29 -6.21
N ALA A 112 -6.77 -16.15 -5.57
CA ALA A 112 -5.73 -15.16 -5.26
C ALA A 112 -4.67 -15.73 -4.30
N ILE A 113 -5.09 -16.37 -3.20
CA ILE A 113 -4.19 -17.03 -2.24
C ILE A 113 -3.36 -18.11 -2.93
N LYS A 114 -3.98 -18.91 -3.80
CA LYS A 114 -3.30 -19.97 -4.56
C LYS A 114 -2.26 -19.44 -5.55
N LEU A 115 -2.44 -18.22 -6.06
CA LEU A 115 -1.46 -17.58 -6.96
C LEU A 115 -0.27 -16.99 -6.19
N ASP A 116 -0.46 -16.67 -4.91
CA ASP A 116 0.57 -16.09 -4.05
C ASP A 116 1.47 -17.14 -3.37
N SER A 117 0.97 -18.38 -3.26
CA SER A 117 1.70 -19.55 -2.72
C SER A 117 2.60 -20.24 -3.74
#